data_AF-A0A7J7D4K1-F1
#
_entry.id   AF-A0A7J7D4K1-F1
#
_cell.length_a   1.000
_cell.length_b   1.000
_cell.length_c   1.000
_cell.angle_alpha   90.00
_cell.angle_beta   90.00
_cell.angle_gamma   90.00
#
_symmetry.space_group_name_H-M   'P 1'
#
loop_
_entity.id
_entity.type
_entity.pdbx_description
1 polymer ?
#
loop_
_entity_poly.entity_id
_entity_poly.type
_entity_poly.pdbx_seq_one_letter_code
_entity_poly.pdbx_strand_id
1 'polypeptide(L)'
;MFREVNNIHIKCPSILYEFQVDKYSYSLPLDLGLTWKFPVVWTCRQQAPLHASRFLMGSGNESAIAISLKSTESITSSLDANGLDGKLQVDIFQVVPWYIKVYYHTLGVFVDGQPHAVRDIVEKIRVSPSKDKESPGVMEMVLKLPCGVKSAALTLEFDKGFLHIDEYPPDANQGFDIPSAVISFPNFHTNLLFLGDSSLNKSPMISMFQVL
;
A
#
# COMPACT_ATOMS: atom_id res chain seq x y z
N MET A 1 15.12 -27.10 26.06
CA MET A 1 13.77 -27.71 26.04
C MET A 1 12.82 -26.56 25.74
N PHE A 2 11.97 -26.66 24.72
CA PHE A 2 11.12 -25.54 24.31
C PHE A 2 9.83 -25.51 25.13
N ARG A 3 9.36 -24.31 25.48
CA ARG A 3 8.08 -24.10 26.18
C ARG A 3 7.24 -23.13 25.34
N GLU A 4 5.99 -23.52 25.08
CA GLU A 4 4.99 -22.62 24.49
C GLU A 4 4.39 -21.79 25.62
N VAL A 5 4.45 -20.46 25.47
CA VAL A 5 3.85 -19.53 26.42
C VAL A 5 2.64 -18.90 25.73
N ASN A 6 1.46 -19.42 26.04
CA ASN A 6 0.21 -18.90 25.51
C ASN A 6 -0.12 -17.56 26.15
N ASN A 7 -0.15 -16.48 25.36
CA ASN A 7 -0.71 -15.21 25.81
C ASN A 7 -2.05 -14.99 25.10
N ILE A 8 -3.14 -15.34 25.78
CA ILE A 8 -4.49 -15.24 25.22
C ILE A 8 -4.92 -13.77 25.29
N HIS A 9 -4.49 -12.96 24.33
CA HIS A 9 -5.07 -11.65 24.10
C HIS A 9 -6.26 -11.80 23.14
N ILE A 10 -7.47 -11.55 23.65
CA ILE A 10 -8.79 -11.80 23.02
C ILE A 10 -8.96 -11.17 21.62
N LYS A 11 -8.11 -10.20 21.22
CA LYS A 11 -8.20 -9.53 19.92
C LYS A 11 -7.27 -10.11 18.84
N CYS A 12 -6.13 -10.70 19.21
CA CYS A 12 -5.18 -11.34 18.28
C CYS A 12 -4.40 -12.42 19.05
N PRO A 13 -4.59 -13.72 18.75
CA PRO A 13 -3.79 -14.77 19.38
C PRO A 13 -2.36 -14.69 18.86
N SER A 14 -1.41 -14.30 19.73
CA SER A 14 0.02 -14.45 19.47
C SER A 14 0.56 -15.64 20.27
N ILE A 15 1.42 -16.44 19.64
CA ILE A 15 2.04 -17.61 20.26
C ILE A 15 3.53 -17.31 20.41
N LEU A 16 4.05 -17.44 21.63
CA LEU A 16 5.46 -17.25 21.93
C LEU A 16 6.10 -18.63 22.15
N TYR A 17 7.16 -18.92 21.39
CA TYR A 17 8.01 -20.09 21.59
C TYR A 17 9.30 -19.67 22.29
N GLU A 18 9.56 -20.25 23.46
CA GLU A 18 10.78 -20.00 24.22
C GLU A 18 11.79 -21.13 24.02
N PHE A 19 13.03 -20.78 23.72
CA PHE A 19 14.16 -21.72 23.66
C PHE A 19 15.14 -21.47 24.80
N GLN A 20 15.33 -22.45 25.67
CA GLN A 20 16.38 -22.40 26.67
C GLN A 20 17.75 -22.70 26.06
N VAL A 21 18.66 -21.72 26.16
CA VAL A 21 20.02 -21.71 25.60
C VAL A 21 21.04 -22.40 26.52
N ASP A 22 20.63 -22.84 27.72
CA ASP A 22 21.53 -23.34 28.78
C ASP A 22 22.39 -24.56 28.40
N LYS A 23 22.09 -25.23 27.28
CA LYS A 23 22.85 -26.38 26.76
C LYS A 23 23.71 -26.06 25.53
N TYR A 24 23.82 -24.78 25.15
CA TYR A 24 24.51 -24.36 23.93
C TYR A 24 25.97 -23.95 24.22
N SER A 25 26.90 -24.43 23.38
CA SER A 25 28.32 -24.08 23.47
C SER A 25 28.64 -22.96 22.48
N TYR A 26 29.35 -21.91 22.90
CA TYR A 26 29.75 -20.74 22.08
C TYR A 26 30.63 -21.07 20.85
N SER A 27 30.97 -22.34 20.64
CA SER A 27 31.88 -22.82 19.62
C SER A 27 31.21 -23.17 18.28
N LEU A 28 29.88 -23.19 18.20
CA LEU A 28 29.11 -23.48 16.98
C LEU A 28 28.12 -22.33 16.69
N PRO A 29 27.61 -22.20 15.46
CA PRO A 29 26.51 -21.29 15.12
C PRO A 29 25.14 -21.91 15.49
N LEU A 30 24.24 -21.10 16.05
CA LEU A 30 22.92 -21.56 16.46
C LEU A 30 21.99 -21.55 15.24
N ASP A 31 21.90 -22.68 14.56
CA ASP A 31 21.03 -22.84 13.40
C ASP A 31 19.66 -23.39 13.82
N LEU A 32 18.60 -22.64 13.54
CA LEU A 32 17.23 -23.00 13.92
C LEU A 32 16.38 -23.28 12.68
N GLY A 33 15.79 -24.47 12.61
CA GLY A 33 14.87 -24.88 11.56
C GLY A 33 13.41 -24.88 12.02
N LEU A 34 12.54 -24.22 11.25
CA LEU A 34 11.08 -24.20 11.43
C LEU A 34 10.42 -25.09 10.39
N THR A 35 9.63 -26.07 10.82
CA THR A 35 8.81 -26.90 9.92
C THR A 35 7.33 -26.70 10.22
N TRP A 36 6.53 -26.38 9.20
CA TRP A 36 5.07 -26.21 9.33
C TRP A 36 4.36 -27.57 9.31
N LYS A 37 3.27 -27.75 10.09
CA LYS A 37 2.44 -28.98 10.05
C LYS A 37 1.68 -29.14 8.73
N PHE A 38 1.27 -28.02 8.16
CA PHE A 38 0.47 -27.96 6.95
C PHE A 38 1.23 -27.17 5.89
N PRO A 39 1.09 -27.51 4.59
CA PRO A 39 1.64 -26.69 3.54
C PRO A 39 1.04 -25.29 3.62
N VAL A 40 1.89 -24.29 3.87
CA VAL A 40 1.48 -22.89 3.82
C VAL A 40 1.32 -22.52 2.36
N VAL A 41 0.09 -22.59 1.86
CA VAL A 41 -0.24 -22.06 0.53
C VAL A 41 -0.54 -20.58 0.69
N TRP A 42 0.38 -19.74 0.23
CA TRP A 42 0.17 -18.29 0.14
C TRP A 42 -0.89 -18.03 -0.94
N THR A 43 -2.16 -18.01 -0.54
CA THR A 43 -3.23 -17.54 -1.42
C THR A 43 -3.59 -16.12 -1.02
N CYS A 44 -3.16 -15.15 -1.83
CA CYS A 44 -3.62 -13.76 -1.70
C CYS A 44 -5.05 -13.69 -2.26
N ARG A 45 -6.03 -14.28 -1.57
CA ARG A 45 -7.44 -14.24 -2.00
C ARG A 45 -8.06 -12.85 -1.79
N GLN A 46 -7.50 -12.06 -0.88
CA GLN A 46 -7.94 -10.70 -0.59
C GLN A 46 -7.04 -9.72 -1.34
N GLN A 47 -7.38 -9.47 -2.60
CA GLN A 47 -6.77 -8.41 -3.39
C GLN A 47 -7.06 -7.06 -2.73
N ALA A 48 -6.17 -6.07 -2.92
CA ALA A 48 -6.46 -4.70 -2.52
C ALA A 48 -7.84 -4.26 -3.06
N PRO A 49 -8.63 -3.52 -2.27
CA PRO A 49 -10.02 -3.22 -2.61
C PRO A 49 -10.13 -2.44 -3.93
N LEU A 50 -9.14 -1.58 -4.21
CA LEU A 50 -9.02 -0.88 -5.48
C LEU A 50 -7.64 -1.17 -6.10
N HIS A 51 -7.64 -1.53 -7.39
CA HIS A 51 -6.46 -1.55 -8.23
C HIS A 51 -6.11 -0.11 -8.64
N ALA A 52 -4.87 0.30 -8.36
CA ALA A 52 -4.40 1.62 -8.72
C ALA A 52 -3.52 1.62 -9.97
N SER A 53 -3.67 2.63 -10.81
CA SER A 53 -2.76 2.92 -11.91
C SER A 53 -2.53 4.42 -12.04
N ARG A 54 -1.32 4.79 -12.44
CA ARG A 54 -0.92 6.19 -12.66
C ARG A 54 -0.62 6.37 -14.14
N PHE A 55 -1.07 7.49 -14.68
CA PHE A 55 -0.83 7.89 -16.06
C PHE A 55 -0.30 9.31 -16.11
N LEU A 56 0.55 9.56 -17.10
CA LEU A 56 0.93 10.89 -17.52
C LEU A 56 0.12 11.20 -18.78
N MET A 57 -0.64 12.28 -18.73
CA MET A 57 -1.48 12.76 -19.81
C MET A 57 -0.91 14.09 -20.30
N GLY A 58 -1.11 14.41 -21.57
CA GLY A 58 -0.68 15.69 -22.12
C GLY A 58 -0.09 15.63 -23.52
N SER A 59 -0.03 16.79 -24.16
CA SER A 59 0.60 16.98 -25.46
C SER A 59 1.25 18.36 -25.50
N GLY A 60 2.54 18.43 -25.88
CA GLY A 60 3.28 19.68 -25.85
C GLY A 60 3.55 20.16 -24.43
N ASN A 61 3.12 21.38 -24.10
CA ASN A 61 3.34 21.99 -22.78
C ASN A 61 2.23 21.67 -21.77
N GLU A 62 1.04 21.26 -22.23
CA GLU A 62 -0.08 20.94 -21.34
C GLU A 62 0.05 19.49 -20.88
N SER A 63 0.46 19.28 -19.63
CA SER A 63 0.65 17.97 -19.03
C SER A 63 -0.11 17.82 -17.72
N ALA A 64 -0.54 16.58 -17.43
CA ALA A 64 -1.28 16.24 -16.22
C ALA A 64 -0.89 14.87 -15.68
N ILE A 65 -0.88 14.73 -14.36
CA ILE A 65 -0.77 13.46 -13.66
C ILE A 65 -2.19 12.98 -13.38
N ALA A 66 -2.51 11.77 -13.81
CA ALA A 66 -3.76 11.11 -13.49
C ALA A 66 -3.52 9.86 -12.63
N ILE A 67 -4.23 9.73 -11.51
CA ILE A 67 -4.24 8.53 -10.68
C ILE A 67 -5.63 7.92 -10.77
N SER A 68 -5.74 6.70 -11.29
CA SER A 68 -6.99 5.95 -11.39
C SER A 68 -6.99 4.82 -10.37
N LEU A 69 -8.11 4.68 -9.67
CA LEU A 69 -8.42 3.61 -8.75
C LEU A 69 -9.63 2.87 -9.33
N LYS A 70 -9.52 1.57 -9.56
CA LYS A 70 -10.61 0.73 -10.08
C LYS A 70 -10.92 -0.38 -9.09
N SER A 71 -12.20 -0.60 -8.83
CA SER A 71 -12.67 -1.69 -7.99
C SER A 71 -12.19 -3.04 -8.50
N THR A 72 -11.68 -3.86 -7.58
CA THR A 72 -11.48 -5.29 -7.84
C THR A 72 -12.79 -6.01 -7.48
N GLU A 73 -13.20 -7.01 -8.25
CA GLU A 73 -14.51 -7.69 -8.11
C GLU A 73 -14.75 -8.36 -6.71
N SER A 74 -13.78 -8.24 -5.79
CA SER A 74 -13.79 -8.78 -4.42
C SER A 74 -14.50 -7.90 -3.37
N ILE A 75 -15.10 -6.76 -3.75
CA ILE A 75 -15.70 -5.82 -2.77
C ILE A 75 -16.97 -6.36 -2.06
N THR A 76 -17.58 -7.45 -2.54
CA THR A 76 -18.92 -7.87 -2.10
C THR A 76 -19.02 -8.58 -0.73
N SER A 77 -17.93 -8.84 0.01
CA SER A 77 -18.05 -9.64 1.24
C SER A 77 -17.17 -9.28 2.45
N SER A 78 -16.20 -8.37 2.33
CA SER A 78 -15.26 -8.10 3.45
C SER A 78 -15.43 -6.76 4.16
N LEU A 79 -16.18 -5.81 3.56
CA LEU A 79 -16.45 -4.49 4.17
C LEU A 79 -17.66 -4.49 5.12
N ASP A 80 -18.45 -5.56 5.17
CA ASP A 80 -19.73 -5.60 5.90
C ASP A 80 -19.64 -6.11 7.35
N ALA A 81 -18.45 -6.27 7.93
CA ALA A 81 -18.36 -6.92 9.25
C ALA A 81 -18.18 -6.00 10.46
N ASN A 82 -17.65 -4.75 10.38
CA ASN A 82 -17.44 -3.95 11.62
C ASN A 82 -17.09 -2.44 11.48
N GLY A 83 -17.30 -1.77 10.34
CA GLY A 83 -16.91 -0.36 10.16
C GLY A 83 -18.09 0.62 10.17
N LEU A 84 -18.18 1.48 11.19
CA LEU A 84 -19.30 2.37 11.53
C LEU A 84 -19.54 3.57 10.57
N ASP A 85 -18.89 3.64 9.41
CA ASP A 85 -19.07 4.74 8.46
C ASP A 85 -18.76 4.16 7.07
N GLY A 86 -19.76 4.02 6.19
CA GLY A 86 -19.68 3.31 4.91
C GLY A 86 -18.79 3.97 3.86
N LYS A 87 -17.56 4.34 4.22
CA LYS A 87 -16.57 5.04 3.41
C LYS A 87 -15.23 4.29 3.43
N LEU A 88 -14.64 4.11 2.27
CA LEU A 88 -13.32 3.53 2.09
C LEU A 88 -12.26 4.63 2.17
N GLN A 89 -11.35 4.50 3.13
CA GLN A 89 -10.20 5.39 3.23
C GLN A 89 -9.08 4.94 2.29
N VAL A 90 -8.53 5.88 1.52
CA VAL A 90 -7.36 5.66 0.65
C VAL A 90 -6.34 6.77 0.90
N ASP A 91 -5.13 6.37 1.28
CA ASP A 91 -4.01 7.30 1.49
C ASP A 91 -3.11 7.29 0.25
N ILE A 92 -2.74 8.48 -0.23
CA ILE A 92 -1.92 8.67 -1.43
C ILE A 92 -0.70 9.52 -1.08
N PHE A 93 0.46 9.03 -1.50
CA PHE A 93 1.73 9.73 -1.39
C PHE A 93 2.39 9.82 -2.77
N GLN A 94 2.71 11.02 -3.22
CA GLN A 94 3.36 11.27 -4.51
C GLN A 94 4.55 12.20 -4.32
N VAL A 95 5.69 11.80 -4.88
CA VAL A 95 6.89 12.63 -4.98
C VAL A 95 7.09 13.02 -6.45
N VAL A 96 7.36 14.29 -6.71
CA VAL A 96 7.65 14.81 -8.05
C VAL A 96 9.03 15.47 -8.06
N PRO A 97 9.86 15.26 -9.09
CA PRO A 97 11.15 15.94 -9.21
C PRO A 97 11.02 17.46 -9.25
N TRP A 98 12.10 18.18 -8.93
CA TRP A 98 12.08 19.65 -8.85
C TRP A 98 11.74 20.34 -10.18
N TYR A 99 12.07 19.70 -11.30
CA TYR A 99 11.77 20.18 -12.65
C TYR A 99 10.32 19.93 -13.07
N ILE A 100 9.48 19.35 -12.21
CA ILE A 100 8.03 19.22 -12.43
C ILE A 100 7.31 20.19 -11.49
N LYS A 101 6.57 21.14 -12.06
CA LYS A 101 5.79 22.14 -11.32
C LYS A 101 4.33 21.73 -11.33
N VAL A 102 3.88 21.12 -10.23
CA VAL A 102 2.49 20.66 -10.09
C VAL A 102 1.61 21.81 -9.64
N TYR A 103 0.50 22.01 -10.33
CA TYR A 103 -0.53 22.97 -9.98
C TYR A 103 -1.54 22.33 -9.02
N TYR A 104 -1.23 22.27 -7.72
CA TYR A 104 -2.11 21.60 -6.74
C TYR A 104 -3.55 22.14 -6.67
N HIS A 105 -3.77 23.38 -7.13
CA HIS A 105 -5.10 23.99 -7.19
C HIS A 105 -5.98 23.43 -8.32
N THR A 106 -5.40 22.72 -9.30
CA THR A 106 -6.13 22.08 -10.42
C THR A 106 -6.54 20.65 -10.11
N LEU A 107 -6.48 20.25 -8.82
CA LEU A 107 -6.89 18.93 -8.38
C LEU A 107 -8.36 18.65 -8.76
N GLY A 108 -8.54 17.81 -9.77
CA GLY A 108 -9.83 17.25 -10.17
C GLY A 108 -10.06 15.90 -9.50
N VAL A 109 -11.28 15.68 -9.01
CA VAL A 109 -11.70 14.40 -8.43
C VAL A 109 -12.90 13.89 -9.19
N PHE A 110 -12.83 12.64 -9.62
CA PHE A 110 -13.90 11.94 -10.33
C PHE A 110 -14.22 10.64 -9.60
N VAL A 111 -15.50 10.37 -9.39
CA VAL A 111 -16.00 9.13 -8.80
C VAL A 111 -17.04 8.57 -9.75
N ASP A 112 -16.85 7.33 -10.17
CA ASP A 112 -17.69 6.63 -11.16
C ASP A 112 -17.92 7.45 -12.45
N GLY A 113 -16.87 8.17 -12.88
CA GLY A 113 -16.88 9.02 -14.07
C GLY A 113 -17.52 10.39 -13.88
N GLN A 114 -18.07 10.70 -12.70
CA GLN A 114 -18.68 12.00 -12.40
C GLN A 114 -17.74 12.91 -11.62
N PRO A 115 -17.61 14.19 -11.99
CA PRO A 115 -16.81 15.15 -11.24
C PRO A 115 -17.43 15.39 -9.86
N HIS A 116 -16.60 15.38 -8.83
CA HIS A 116 -17.00 15.65 -7.44
C HIS A 116 -16.20 16.82 -6.88
N ALA A 117 -16.78 17.56 -5.94
CA ALA A 117 -16.05 18.61 -5.25
C ALA A 117 -14.94 18.00 -4.40
N VAL A 118 -13.75 18.59 -4.47
CA VAL A 118 -12.56 18.11 -3.75
C VAL A 118 -12.84 17.93 -2.26
N ARG A 119 -13.60 18.84 -1.64
CA ARG A 119 -13.92 18.83 -0.20
C ARG A 119 -14.79 17.66 0.25
N ASP A 120 -15.56 17.06 -0.66
CA ASP A 120 -16.50 15.98 -0.32
C ASP A 120 -15.79 14.63 -0.22
N ILE A 121 -14.72 14.46 -1.02
CA ILE A 121 -13.96 13.22 -1.14
C ILE A 121 -12.60 13.31 -0.46
N VAL A 122 -11.90 14.44 -0.56
CA VAL A 122 -10.58 14.65 0.04
C VAL A 122 -10.75 15.16 1.47
N GLU A 123 -10.41 14.33 2.44
CA GLU A 123 -10.47 14.70 3.85
C GLU A 123 -9.29 15.60 4.24
N LYS A 124 -8.10 15.26 3.77
CA LYS A 124 -6.88 15.98 4.12
C LYS A 124 -5.89 15.95 2.97
N ILE A 125 -5.25 17.08 2.72
CA ILE A 125 -4.17 17.19 1.77
C ILE A 125 -3.03 18.01 2.39
N ARG A 126 -1.79 17.56 2.19
CA ARG A 126 -0.57 18.27 2.54
C ARG A 126 0.33 18.30 1.33
N VAL A 127 0.78 19.48 0.96
CA VAL A 127 1.64 19.70 -0.19
C VAL A 127 2.88 20.46 0.24
N SER A 128 4.03 19.99 -0.21
CA SER A 128 5.29 20.71 -0.16
C SER A 128 5.73 20.91 -1.61
N PRO A 129 5.54 22.11 -2.20
CA PRO A 129 5.89 22.35 -3.58
C PRO A 129 7.38 22.10 -3.87
N SER A 130 7.70 21.72 -5.11
CA SER A 130 9.08 21.62 -5.57
C SER A 130 9.77 22.98 -5.55
N LYS A 131 11.07 22.96 -5.24
CA LYS A 131 11.93 24.13 -5.37
C LYS A 131 13.01 23.85 -6.39
N ASP A 132 13.14 24.76 -7.34
CA ASP A 132 14.01 24.62 -8.51
C ASP A 132 15.45 24.27 -8.08
N LYS A 133 15.98 23.17 -8.60
CA LYS A 133 17.31 22.62 -8.29
C LYS A 133 17.62 22.34 -6.80
N GLU A 134 16.63 22.41 -5.92
CA GLU A 134 16.83 22.29 -4.47
C GLU A 134 16.07 21.12 -3.86
N SER A 135 14.77 20.98 -4.13
CA SER A 135 13.95 19.96 -3.47
C SER A 135 12.82 19.42 -4.37
N PRO A 136 12.52 18.12 -4.27
CA PRO A 136 11.35 17.55 -4.93
C PRO A 136 10.06 18.10 -4.31
N GLY A 137 8.98 18.07 -5.09
CA GLY A 137 7.64 18.32 -4.58
C GLY A 137 7.06 17.06 -3.97
N VAL A 138 6.30 17.20 -2.89
CA VAL A 138 5.68 16.09 -2.16
C VAL A 138 4.20 16.40 -1.95
N MET A 139 3.36 15.41 -2.19
CA MET A 139 1.93 15.47 -1.91
C MET A 139 1.49 14.25 -1.11
N GLU A 140 0.84 14.51 0.02
CA GLU A 140 0.15 13.53 0.85
C GLU A 140 -1.34 13.85 0.83
N MET A 141 -2.18 12.85 0.59
CA MET A 141 -3.61 13.03 0.53
C MET A 141 -4.36 11.85 1.13
N VAL A 142 -5.43 12.13 1.89
CA VAL A 142 -6.35 11.16 2.44
C VAL A 142 -7.69 11.33 1.75
N LEU A 143 -8.14 10.29 1.06
CA LEU A 143 -9.44 10.20 0.41
C LEU A 143 -10.41 9.40 1.26
N LYS A 144 -11.67 9.84 1.28
CA LYS A 144 -12.83 9.11 1.81
C LYS A 144 -13.81 8.84 0.68
N LEU A 145 -13.63 7.70 0.00
CA LEU A 145 -14.50 7.27 -1.08
C LEU A 145 -15.76 6.59 -0.52
N PRO A 146 -16.91 6.69 -1.19
CA PRO A 146 -18.10 5.93 -0.80
C PRO A 146 -17.86 4.41 -0.92
N CYS A 147 -18.50 3.62 -0.06
CA CYS A 147 -18.48 2.17 -0.19
C CYS A 147 -19.11 1.73 -1.53
N GLY A 148 -18.56 0.70 -2.16
CA GLY A 148 -19.06 0.19 -3.44
C GLY A 148 -18.68 1.02 -4.67
N VAL A 149 -17.78 2.02 -4.51
CA VAL A 149 -17.22 2.77 -5.65
C VAL A 149 -16.63 1.81 -6.70
N LYS A 150 -16.99 1.99 -7.97
CA LYS A 150 -16.46 1.17 -9.07
C LYS A 150 -15.15 1.74 -9.59
N SER A 151 -15.05 3.06 -9.64
CA SER A 151 -13.82 3.75 -10.05
C SER A 151 -13.72 5.12 -9.40
N ALA A 152 -12.50 5.54 -9.10
CA ALA A 152 -12.19 6.91 -8.76
C ALA A 152 -10.97 7.37 -9.56
N ALA A 153 -10.91 8.65 -9.90
CA ALA A 153 -9.77 9.23 -10.59
C ALA A 153 -9.43 10.60 -10.00
N LEU A 154 -8.14 10.90 -9.98
CA LEU A 154 -7.59 12.18 -9.57
C LEU A 154 -6.77 12.73 -10.72
N THR A 155 -6.89 14.03 -10.98
CA THR A 155 -6.13 14.70 -12.04
C THR A 155 -5.45 15.94 -11.47
N LEU A 156 -4.20 16.16 -11.83
CA LEU A 156 -3.41 17.33 -11.46
C LEU A 156 -2.62 17.81 -12.66
N GLU A 157 -2.76 19.06 -13.01
CA GLU A 157 -1.96 19.65 -14.10
C GLU A 157 -0.55 19.97 -13.60
N PHE A 158 0.43 19.88 -14.49
CA PHE A 158 1.80 20.25 -14.21
C PHE A 158 2.51 20.79 -15.44
N ASP A 159 3.49 21.64 -15.20
CA ASP A 159 4.43 22.10 -16.22
C ASP A 159 5.81 21.47 -16.02
N LYS A 160 6.47 21.23 -17.15
CA LYS A 160 7.87 20.82 -17.16
C LYS A 160 8.79 22.03 -17.16
N GLY A 161 9.75 22.05 -16.25
CA GLY A 161 10.83 23.02 -16.21
C GLY A 161 11.77 22.84 -17.41
N PHE A 162 12.39 23.95 -17.82
CA PHE A 162 13.48 23.93 -18.78
C PHE A 162 14.77 23.53 -18.08
N LEU A 163 15.22 22.30 -18.32
CA LEU A 163 16.52 21.82 -17.86
C LEU A 163 17.65 22.37 -18.74
N HIS A 164 18.81 22.62 -18.15
CA HIS A 164 20.04 22.84 -18.91
C HIS A 164 20.53 21.53 -19.52
N ILE A 165 21.37 21.62 -20.56
CA ILE A 165 21.88 20.44 -21.28
C ILE A 165 22.62 19.46 -20.35
N ASP A 166 23.28 19.98 -19.32
CA ASP A 166 24.03 19.19 -18.34
C ASP A 166 23.13 18.48 -17.30
N GLU A 167 21.85 18.84 -17.23
CA GLU A 167 20.88 18.32 -16.26
C GLU A 167 19.96 17.25 -16.87
N TYR A 168 19.98 17.09 -18.20
CA TYR A 168 19.23 16.03 -18.85
C TYR A 168 19.84 14.66 -18.53
N PRO A 169 19.01 13.62 -18.35
CA PRO A 169 19.52 12.26 -18.37
C PRO A 169 20.26 12.01 -19.70
N PRO A 170 21.32 11.19 -19.70
CA PRO A 170 22.23 11.03 -20.84
C PRO A 170 21.55 10.49 -22.11
N ASP A 171 20.33 9.94 -22.02
CA ASP A 171 19.51 9.51 -23.15
C ASP A 171 18.28 10.40 -23.32
N ALA A 172 18.28 11.22 -24.38
CA ALA A 172 17.16 12.08 -24.73
C ALA A 172 15.90 11.30 -25.18
N ASN A 173 16.05 10.04 -25.60
CA ASN A 173 14.93 9.22 -26.06
C ASN A 173 14.12 8.61 -24.88
N GLN A 174 14.71 8.54 -23.68
CA GLN A 174 14.02 8.04 -22.47
C GLN A 174 12.95 9.01 -21.96
N GLY A 175 13.15 10.31 -22.18
CA GLY A 175 12.22 11.34 -21.71
C GLY A 175 12.38 11.65 -20.22
N PHE A 176 11.26 11.92 -19.55
CA PHE A 176 11.22 12.38 -18.16
C PHE A 176 10.57 11.34 -17.26
N ASP A 177 11.33 10.80 -16.34
CA ASP A 177 10.83 9.83 -15.37
C ASP A 177 10.33 10.52 -14.11
N ILE A 178 9.07 10.24 -13.75
CA ILE A 178 8.46 10.71 -12.50
C ILE A 178 8.24 9.49 -11.59
N PRO A 179 8.73 9.52 -10.33
CA PRO A 179 8.56 8.41 -9.40
C PRO A 179 7.09 7.98 -9.24
N SER A 180 6.90 6.69 -9.02
CA SER A 180 5.59 6.10 -8.75
C SER A 180 4.94 6.68 -7.48
N ALA A 181 3.61 6.76 -7.49
CA ALA A 181 2.83 7.05 -6.29
C ALA A 181 2.76 5.82 -5.39
N VAL A 182 2.67 6.04 -4.08
CA VAL A 182 2.34 5.02 -3.09
C VAL A 182 0.88 5.19 -2.69
N ILE A 183 0.14 4.09 -2.71
CA ILE A 183 -1.29 4.06 -2.39
C ILE A 183 -1.50 3.01 -1.31
N SER A 184 -2.16 3.42 -0.21
CA SER A 184 -2.38 2.58 0.96
C SER A 184 -3.87 2.53 1.31
N PHE A 185 -4.30 1.38 1.82
CA PHE A 185 -5.66 1.13 2.29
C PHE A 185 -5.60 0.79 3.79
N PRO A 186 -5.50 1.79 4.69
CA PRO A 186 -5.21 1.56 6.10
C PRO A 186 -6.29 0.73 6.82
N ASN A 187 -7.53 0.82 6.36
CA ASN A 187 -8.67 0.11 6.95
C ASN A 187 -8.91 -1.27 6.30
N PHE A 188 -8.02 -1.73 5.41
CA PHE A 188 -8.11 -3.04 4.77
C PHE A 188 -7.03 -3.97 5.32
N HIS A 189 -7.46 -5.00 6.04
CA HIS A 189 -6.57 -6.01 6.61
C HIS A 189 -6.57 -7.27 5.74
N THR A 190 -5.40 -7.70 5.28
CA THR A 190 -5.25 -8.99 4.60
C THR A 190 -5.09 -10.09 5.64
N ASN A 191 -5.88 -11.15 5.51
CA ASN A 191 -5.76 -12.33 6.36
C ASN A 191 -5.02 -13.43 5.60
N LEU A 192 -4.02 -14.01 6.25
CA LEU A 192 -3.44 -15.26 5.81
C LEU A 192 -4.42 -16.38 6.12
N LEU A 193 -4.99 -16.97 5.08
CA LEU A 193 -5.85 -18.14 5.21
C LEU A 193 -5.00 -19.40 5.10
N PHE A 194 -4.98 -20.17 6.18
CA PHE A 194 -4.43 -21.51 6.18
C PHE A 194 -5.52 -22.49 5.72
N LEU A 195 -5.21 -23.35 4.76
CA LEU A 195 -6.11 -24.43 4.35
C LEU A 195 -6.10 -25.51 5.45
N GLY A 196 -6.90 -25.29 6.50
CA GLY A 196 -7.14 -26.26 7.57
C GLY A 196 -8.60 -26.66 7.57
N ASP A 197 -8.87 -27.96 7.54
CA ASP A 197 -10.20 -28.49 7.84
C ASP A 197 -10.67 -27.96 9.19
N SER A 198 -11.92 -27.51 9.25
CA SER A 198 -12.58 -26.80 10.36
C SER A 198 -12.76 -27.62 11.65
N SER A 199 -12.02 -28.70 11.84
CA SER A 199 -12.25 -29.71 12.89
C SER A 199 -11.28 -29.71 14.06
N LEU A 200 -10.29 -28.82 14.13
CA LEU A 200 -9.31 -28.82 15.22
C LEU A 200 -9.12 -27.45 15.87
N ASN A 201 -9.79 -27.25 17.02
CA ASN A 201 -9.45 -26.30 18.09
C ASN A 201 -8.09 -26.60 18.75
N LYS A 202 -7.09 -27.05 17.97
CA LYS A 202 -5.72 -27.29 18.41
C LYS A 202 -4.78 -26.64 17.40
N SER A 203 -4.32 -25.42 17.65
CA SER A 203 -3.05 -24.99 17.07
C SER A 203 -1.94 -25.83 17.72
N PRO A 204 -1.01 -26.36 16.92
CA PRO A 204 0.16 -25.55 16.59
C PRO A 204 0.49 -25.62 15.10
N MET A 205 0.77 -24.47 14.49
CA MET A 205 1.17 -24.35 13.09
C MET A 205 2.51 -25.02 12.78
N ILE A 206 3.37 -25.19 13.78
CA ILE A 206 4.72 -25.75 13.66
C ILE A 206 4.71 -27.23 14.05
N SER A 207 5.18 -28.09 13.14
CA SER A 207 5.32 -29.54 13.36
C SER A 207 6.55 -29.85 14.21
N MET A 208 7.64 -29.14 13.93
CA MET A 208 8.94 -29.42 14.49
C MET A 208 9.80 -28.15 14.44
N PHE A 209 10.52 -27.90 15.54
CA PHE A 209 11.58 -26.90 15.61
C PHE A 209 12.85 -27.63 16.02
N GLN A 210 13.87 -27.60 15.16
CA GLN A 210 15.10 -28.37 15.37
C GLN A 210 16.31 -27.44 15.30
N VAL A 211 17.30 -27.70 16.15
CA VAL A 211 18.64 -27.12 16.01
C VAL A 211 19.38 -27.94 14.96
N LEU A 212 19.83 -27.30 13.88
CA LEU A 212 20.58 -27.94 12.80
C LEU A 212 22.06 -28.15 13.19
#